data_AF-A0A401PMV4-F1
#
_entry.id   AF-A0A401PMV4-F1
#
_cell.length_a   1.000
_cell.length_b   1.000
_cell.length_c   1.000
_cell.angle_alpha   90.00
_cell.angle_beta   90.00
_cell.angle_gamma   90.00
#
_symmetry.space_group_name_H-M   'P 1'
#
loop_
_entity.id
_entity.type
_entity.pdbx_description
1 polymer ?
#
loop_
_entity_poly.entity_id
_entity_poly.type
_entity_poly.pdbx_seq_one_letter_code
_entity_poly.pdbx_strand_id
1 'polypeptide(L)'
;MKIIAQLLESSSQKSLNSAKYLDLSGNHINSIDGLSCCTHLQILILADNGIIEVENLDCCPHLWKVNLSNNKIKGLDGLKRFIALGTLDLSGNLLTWKELQKIRHIQILDLRLHGNPELNNDAHYRVHVVDCLSRAWMVDGNFVTSKERHLVAQFFLDSALSDHPVRNKMSTKQFTPTTQKNLFQTCPYGERTLHLMKQFPLNEQLNSDSDHRRIKYLAYNLQIDLTVGMKYTSRISLADKLSNRLVELISVRDKERDKCNIMLLILMVE
;
A
#
# COMPACT_ATOMS: atom_id res chain seq x y z
N MET A 1 -1.03 10.96 22.37
CA MET A 1 -2.42 11.45 22.35
C MET A 1 -3.30 10.42 21.63
N LYS A 2 -4.61 10.34 21.92
CA LYS A 2 -5.54 9.53 21.10
C LYS A 2 -6.16 10.43 20.03
N ILE A 3 -6.58 9.86 18.91
CA ILE A 3 -7.46 10.57 17.96
C ILE A 3 -8.78 10.85 18.69
N ILE A 4 -9.10 12.12 18.89
CA ILE A 4 -10.34 12.57 19.56
C ILE A 4 -11.20 13.36 18.58
N ALA A 5 -12.51 13.40 18.82
CA ALA A 5 -13.49 14.05 17.94
C ALA A 5 -13.12 15.50 17.59
N GLN A 6 -12.60 16.27 18.55
CA GLN A 6 -12.15 17.66 18.31
C GLN A 6 -11.03 17.75 17.27
N LEU A 7 -10.09 16.80 17.26
CA LEU A 7 -8.98 16.75 16.30
C LEU A 7 -9.49 16.34 14.91
N LEU A 8 -10.50 15.47 14.86
CA LEU A 8 -11.18 15.09 13.63
C LEU A 8 -11.99 16.26 13.04
N GLU A 9 -12.70 17.00 13.89
CA GLU A 9 -13.49 18.17 13.49
C GLU A 9 -12.61 19.33 13.00
N SER A 10 -11.44 19.55 13.62
CA SER A 10 -10.51 20.59 13.17
C SER A 10 -9.75 20.23 11.89
N SER A 11 -9.56 18.95 11.60
CA SER A 11 -8.82 18.46 10.42
C SER A 11 -9.72 18.17 9.21
N SER A 12 -11.04 18.10 9.40
CA SER A 12 -12.02 17.83 8.35
C SER A 12 -12.86 19.06 8.03
N GLN A 13 -12.74 19.60 6.81
CA GLN A 13 -13.60 20.69 6.32
C GLN A 13 -15.07 20.27 6.09
N LYS A 14 -15.39 18.97 6.25
CA LYS A 14 -16.72 18.38 6.03
C LYS A 14 -17.13 17.50 7.20
N SER A 15 -18.41 17.14 7.26
CA SER A 15 -18.91 16.13 8.20
C SER A 15 -18.06 14.86 8.14
N LEU A 16 -17.62 14.36 9.29
CA LEU A 16 -16.74 13.19 9.43
C LEU A 16 -17.28 11.94 8.72
N ASN A 17 -18.60 11.80 8.68
CA ASN A 17 -19.26 10.69 7.98
C ASN A 17 -19.05 10.73 6.45
N SER A 18 -18.77 11.90 5.88
CA SER A 18 -18.55 12.09 4.44
C SER A 18 -17.07 12.24 4.05
N ALA A 19 -16.17 12.24 5.04
CA ALA A 19 -14.76 12.48 4.80
C ALA A 19 -14.14 11.30 4.04
N LYS A 20 -13.53 11.59 2.87
CA LYS A 20 -12.78 10.61 2.06
C LYS A 20 -11.27 10.70 2.28
N TYR A 21 -10.80 11.86 2.75
CA TYR A 21 -9.41 12.18 3.00
C TYR A 21 -9.30 12.73 4.41
N LEU A 22 -8.33 12.25 5.17
CA LEU A 22 -8.04 12.74 6.51
C LEU A 22 -6.52 12.75 6.70
N ASP A 23 -6.00 13.92 7.05
CA ASP A 23 -4.59 14.12 7.36
C ASP A 23 -4.44 14.54 8.81
N LEU A 24 -3.82 13.67 9.59
CA LEU A 24 -3.52 13.83 11.00
C LEU A 24 -2.01 13.76 11.25
N SER A 25 -1.19 14.08 10.26
CA SER A 25 0.27 14.09 10.43
C SER A 25 0.73 15.05 11.52
N GLY A 26 1.81 14.71 12.22
CA GLY A 26 2.45 15.61 13.20
C GLY A 26 1.67 15.91 14.49
N ASN A 27 0.63 15.14 14.82
CA ASN A 27 -0.28 15.43 15.93
C ASN A 27 0.05 14.68 17.25
N HIS A 28 1.24 14.07 17.35
CA HIS A 28 1.66 13.28 18.52
C HIS A 28 0.65 12.19 18.94
N ILE A 29 0.01 11.57 17.93
CA ILE A 29 -0.95 10.48 18.11
C ILE A 29 -0.18 9.21 18.46
N ASN A 30 -0.62 8.48 19.49
CA ASN A 30 0.04 7.24 19.95
C ASN A 30 -0.84 6.00 19.74
N SER A 31 -2.14 6.18 19.52
CA SER A 31 -3.11 5.10 19.29
C SER A 31 -4.20 5.57 18.34
N ILE A 32 -4.58 4.67 17.43
CA ILE A 32 -5.59 4.88 16.41
C ILE A 32 -6.94 4.49 17.04
N ASP A 33 -7.68 5.48 17.51
CA ASP A 33 -9.01 5.32 18.11
C ASP A 33 -10.00 6.31 17.46
N GLY A 34 -11.31 6.14 17.63
CA GLY A 34 -12.27 7.18 17.23
C GLY A 34 -12.51 7.39 15.73
N LEU A 35 -11.99 6.53 14.85
CA LEU A 35 -12.27 6.56 13.41
C LEU A 35 -13.63 5.93 13.02
N SER A 36 -14.41 5.44 14.00
CA SER A 36 -15.69 4.75 13.76
C SER A 36 -16.73 5.61 13.03
N CYS A 37 -16.63 6.93 13.13
CA CYS A 37 -17.50 7.86 12.42
C CYS A 37 -17.07 8.12 10.96
N CYS A 38 -15.84 7.74 10.58
CA CYS A 38 -15.23 7.99 9.27
C CYS A 38 -15.44 6.80 8.32
N THR A 39 -16.69 6.37 8.15
CA THR A 39 -17.05 5.14 7.42
C THR A 39 -16.70 5.18 5.92
N HIS A 40 -16.66 6.38 5.32
CA HIS A 40 -16.35 6.59 3.90
C HIS A 40 -14.87 6.93 3.63
N LEU A 41 -14.01 6.84 4.64
CA LEU A 41 -12.60 7.23 4.55
C LEU A 41 -11.85 6.35 3.55
N GLN A 42 -11.16 6.98 2.60
CA GLN A 42 -10.37 6.31 1.55
C GLN A 42 -8.88 6.53 1.74
N ILE A 43 -8.48 7.72 2.20
CA ILE A 43 -7.10 8.12 2.39
C ILE A 43 -6.91 8.58 3.84
N LEU A 44 -6.00 7.94 4.54
CA LEU A 44 -5.63 8.28 5.91
C LEU A 44 -4.12 8.54 5.99
N ILE A 45 -3.76 9.76 6.38
CA ILE A 45 -2.37 10.17 6.60
C ILE A 45 -2.14 10.35 8.10
N LEU A 46 -1.26 9.54 8.66
CA LEU A 46 -0.86 9.50 10.07
C LEU A 46 0.67 9.62 10.21
N ALA A 47 1.34 10.21 9.21
CA ALA A 47 2.79 10.39 9.22
C ALA A 47 3.28 11.20 10.43
N ASP A 48 4.52 10.98 10.85
CA ASP A 48 5.19 11.79 11.89
C ASP A 48 4.41 11.82 13.22
N ASN A 49 3.98 10.65 13.68
CA ASN A 49 3.27 10.47 14.95
C ASN A 49 4.03 9.50 15.87
N GLY A 50 3.42 9.12 16.99
CA GLY A 50 3.98 8.21 18.00
C GLY A 50 3.30 6.85 18.06
N ILE A 51 2.67 6.40 16.98
CA ILE A 51 1.86 5.17 16.96
C ILE A 51 2.76 3.94 17.11
N ILE A 52 2.37 3.01 17.98
CA ILE A 52 3.14 1.79 18.28
C ILE A 52 2.46 0.54 17.68
N GLU A 53 1.14 0.53 17.61
CA GLU A 53 0.36 -0.60 17.11
C GLU A 53 -0.65 -0.10 16.09
N VAL A 54 -0.81 -0.82 14.98
CA VAL A 54 -1.90 -0.56 14.04
C VAL A 54 -3.14 -1.29 14.52
N GLU A 55 -4.15 -0.53 14.93
CA GLU A 55 -5.40 -1.03 15.50
C GLU A 55 -6.61 -0.23 14.97
N ASN A 56 -7.81 -0.78 15.13
CA ASN A 56 -9.10 -0.11 14.89
C ASN A 56 -9.33 0.49 13.48
N LEU A 57 -8.55 0.10 12.47
CA LEU A 57 -8.77 0.51 11.07
C LEU A 57 -9.91 -0.23 10.39
N ASP A 58 -10.47 -1.26 11.02
CA ASP A 58 -11.52 -2.10 10.49
C ASP A 58 -12.89 -1.42 10.43
N CYS A 59 -13.05 -0.27 11.09
CA CYS A 59 -14.22 0.59 10.98
C CYS A 59 -14.26 1.42 9.67
N CYS A 60 -13.17 1.43 8.90
CA CYS A 60 -13.06 2.17 7.64
C CYS A 60 -12.91 1.21 6.44
N PRO A 61 -13.99 0.55 5.99
CA PRO A 61 -13.95 -0.49 4.95
C PRO A 61 -13.52 0.00 3.56
N HIS A 62 -13.55 1.32 3.35
CA HIS A 62 -13.17 1.97 2.10
C HIS A 62 -11.71 2.43 2.05
N LEU A 63 -10.92 2.20 3.11
CA LEU A 63 -9.52 2.59 3.13
C LEU A 63 -8.75 1.93 1.99
N TRP A 64 -8.04 2.77 1.26
CA TRP A 64 -7.26 2.41 0.08
C TRP A 64 -5.81 2.86 0.22
N LYS A 65 -5.60 4.04 0.82
CA LYS A 65 -4.27 4.60 1.05
C LYS A 65 -4.10 4.90 2.52
N VAL A 66 -3.06 4.33 3.11
CA VAL A 66 -2.70 4.51 4.51
C VAL A 66 -1.22 4.90 4.58
N ASN A 67 -0.95 6.10 5.09
CA ASN A 67 0.41 6.55 5.36
C ASN A 67 0.66 6.54 6.87
N LEU A 68 1.53 5.65 7.32
CA LEU A 68 1.96 5.48 8.71
C LEU A 68 3.48 5.70 8.84
N SER A 69 4.08 6.42 7.90
CA SER A 69 5.52 6.70 7.90
C SER A 69 5.95 7.45 9.17
N ASN A 70 7.21 7.27 9.57
CA ASN A 70 7.83 7.97 10.70
C ASN A 70 7.00 7.86 12.00
N ASN A 71 6.67 6.62 12.37
CA ASN A 71 6.02 6.29 13.62
C ASN A 71 6.92 5.33 14.44
N LYS A 72 6.37 4.66 15.45
CA LYS A 72 7.08 3.68 16.28
C LYS A 72 6.45 2.30 16.16
N ILE A 73 5.87 1.99 15.01
CA ILE A 73 5.00 0.82 14.83
C ILE A 73 5.83 -0.46 14.97
N LYS A 74 5.34 -1.34 15.83
CA LYS A 74 5.86 -2.67 16.11
C LYS A 74 4.84 -3.77 15.87
N GLY A 75 3.57 -3.45 15.61
CA GLY A 75 2.61 -4.47 15.24
C GLY A 75 1.53 -4.04 14.25
N LEU A 76 1.14 -5.01 13.42
CA LEU A 76 0.29 -4.84 12.24
C LEU A 76 -1.04 -5.60 12.33
N ASP A 77 -1.49 -5.96 13.53
CA ASP A 77 -2.67 -6.80 13.72
C ASP A 77 -3.96 -6.17 13.16
N GLY A 78 -4.11 -4.85 13.26
CA GLY A 78 -5.25 -4.11 12.71
C GLY A 78 -5.33 -4.12 11.18
N LEU A 79 -4.27 -4.52 10.47
CA LEU A 79 -4.30 -4.65 9.01
C LEU A 79 -4.81 -6.02 8.53
N LYS A 80 -4.96 -7.01 9.41
CA LYS A 80 -5.32 -8.39 9.05
C LYS A 80 -6.64 -8.52 8.31
N ARG A 81 -7.57 -7.59 8.50
CA ARG A 81 -8.90 -7.63 7.85
C ARG A 81 -8.89 -7.11 6.42
N PHE A 82 -7.88 -6.32 6.03
CA PHE A 82 -7.78 -5.83 4.66
C PHE A 82 -7.39 -6.95 3.70
N ILE A 83 -7.96 -6.91 2.51
CA ILE A 83 -7.67 -7.87 1.45
C ILE A 83 -6.90 -7.23 0.33
N ALA A 84 -7.14 -5.94 0.10
CA ALA A 84 -6.29 -5.13 -0.73
C ALA A 84 -6.13 -3.72 -0.18
N LEU A 85 -4.97 -3.14 -0.45
CA LEU A 85 -4.65 -1.74 -0.24
C LEU A 85 -3.96 -1.21 -1.50
N GLY A 86 -4.27 0.04 -1.87
CA GLY A 86 -3.55 0.75 -2.90
C GLY A 86 -2.14 1.06 -2.44
N THR A 87 -2.04 1.91 -1.42
CA THR A 87 -0.75 2.35 -0.88
C THR A 87 -0.70 2.11 0.62
N LEU A 88 0.37 1.47 1.08
CA LEU A 88 0.68 1.29 2.48
C LEU A 88 2.11 1.76 2.75
N ASP A 89 2.24 2.92 3.37
CA ASP A 89 3.53 3.48 3.76
C ASP A 89 3.82 3.16 5.22
N LEU A 90 4.79 2.28 5.47
CA LEU A 90 5.27 1.87 6.79
C LEU A 90 6.75 2.25 6.97
N SER A 91 7.27 3.17 6.15
CA SER A 91 8.66 3.61 6.25
C SER A 91 8.96 4.28 7.59
N GLY A 92 10.21 4.21 8.05
CA GLY A 92 10.62 4.88 9.30
C GLY A 92 9.89 4.37 10.55
N ASN A 93 9.68 3.05 10.66
CA ASN A 93 9.04 2.40 11.80
C ASN A 93 9.99 1.40 12.49
N LEU A 94 9.45 0.54 13.35
CA LEU A 94 10.19 -0.47 14.13
C LEU A 94 9.69 -1.88 13.82
N LEU A 95 9.36 -2.14 12.56
CA LEU A 95 8.79 -3.42 12.12
C LEU A 95 9.83 -4.53 12.11
N THR A 96 9.36 -5.73 12.45
CA THR A 96 10.12 -6.96 12.40
C THR A 96 9.59 -7.86 11.28
N TRP A 97 10.40 -8.83 10.86
CA TRP A 97 9.99 -9.85 9.88
C TRP A 97 8.72 -10.61 10.29
N LYS A 98 8.58 -10.91 11.59
CA LYS A 98 7.40 -11.61 12.14
C LYS A 98 6.11 -10.83 11.91
N GLU A 99 6.17 -9.51 11.99
CA GLU A 99 5.00 -8.65 11.79
C GLU A 99 4.59 -8.57 10.33
N LEU A 100 5.55 -8.53 9.40
CA LEU A 100 5.24 -8.57 7.97
C LEU A 100 4.50 -9.85 7.57
N GLN A 101 4.75 -10.99 8.23
CA GLN A 101 4.01 -12.22 7.96
C GLN A 101 2.50 -12.09 8.20
N LYS A 102 2.08 -11.21 9.12
CA LYS A 102 0.66 -10.99 9.45
C LYS A 102 -0.13 -10.32 8.31
N ILE A 103 0.56 -9.67 7.36
CA ILE A 103 -0.04 -8.96 6.22
C ILE A 103 0.24 -9.63 4.87
N ARG A 104 0.81 -10.85 4.87
CA ARG A 104 1.18 -11.60 3.65
C ARG A 104 0.02 -11.85 2.68
N HIS A 105 -1.22 -11.89 3.18
CA HIS A 105 -2.41 -12.14 2.38
C HIS A 105 -2.90 -10.92 1.60
N ILE A 106 -2.53 -9.71 2.04
CA ILE A 106 -3.03 -8.45 1.48
C ILE A 106 -2.43 -8.25 0.08
N GLN A 107 -3.28 -7.93 -0.90
CA GLN A 107 -2.82 -7.39 -2.18
C GLN A 107 -2.44 -5.92 -1.98
N ILE A 108 -1.17 -5.58 -2.15
CA ILE A 108 -0.69 -4.21 -1.93
C ILE A 108 -0.13 -3.70 -3.25
N LEU A 109 -0.60 -2.56 -3.74
CA LEU A 109 -0.07 -2.02 -5.00
C LEU A 109 1.29 -1.35 -4.77
N ASP A 110 1.38 -0.47 -3.78
CA ASP A 110 2.60 0.24 -3.38
C ASP A 110 2.85 0.07 -1.88
N LEU A 111 3.95 -0.60 -1.54
CA LEU A 111 4.39 -0.82 -0.18
C LEU A 111 5.71 -0.07 0.07
N ARG A 112 5.80 0.66 1.18
CA ARG A 112 7.07 1.27 1.61
C ARG A 112 7.45 0.78 2.99
N LEU A 113 8.69 0.33 3.12
CA LEU A 113 9.25 -0.33 4.29
C LEU A 113 10.66 0.18 4.62
N HIS A 114 11.27 1.01 3.78
CA HIS A 114 12.58 1.60 4.05
C HIS A 114 12.62 2.32 5.41
N GLY A 115 13.77 2.27 6.06
CA GLY A 115 13.97 2.96 7.35
C GLY A 115 13.41 2.20 8.56
N ASN A 116 13.10 0.91 8.40
CA ASN A 116 12.86 -0.01 9.51
C ASN A 116 14.20 -0.70 9.87
N PRO A 117 14.80 -0.43 11.05
CA PRO A 117 16.16 -0.88 11.36
C PRO A 117 16.37 -2.40 11.28
N GLU A 118 15.44 -3.20 11.82
CA GLU A 118 15.56 -4.66 11.80
C GLU A 118 15.46 -5.24 10.38
N LEU A 119 14.65 -4.62 9.51
CA LEU A 119 14.52 -5.04 8.12
C LEU A 119 15.74 -4.59 7.30
N ASN A 120 16.19 -3.35 7.50
CA ASN A 120 17.32 -2.76 6.78
C ASN A 120 18.66 -3.47 7.08
N ASN A 121 18.82 -4.04 8.26
CA ASN A 121 20.03 -4.79 8.63
C ASN A 121 20.15 -6.15 7.90
N ASP A 122 19.11 -6.58 7.18
CA ASP A 122 19.12 -7.81 6.41
C ASP A 122 19.80 -7.62 5.05
N ALA A 123 20.91 -8.33 4.83
CA ALA A 123 21.65 -8.32 3.57
C ALA A 123 20.80 -8.75 2.36
N HIS A 124 19.75 -9.56 2.59
CA HIS A 124 18.82 -10.05 1.57
C HIS A 124 17.42 -9.42 1.70
N TYR A 125 17.32 -8.22 2.31
CA TYR A 125 16.08 -7.50 2.56
C TYR A 125 15.08 -7.60 1.40
N ARG A 126 15.48 -7.23 0.19
CA ARG A 126 14.60 -7.22 -0.99
C ARG A 126 14.04 -8.61 -1.31
N VAL A 127 14.89 -9.64 -1.29
CA VAL A 127 14.54 -11.03 -1.58
C VAL A 127 13.56 -11.57 -0.53
N HIS A 128 13.82 -11.31 0.76
CA HIS A 128 12.94 -11.71 1.85
C HIS A 128 11.59 -10.97 1.82
N VAL A 129 11.56 -9.67 1.48
CA VAL A 129 10.27 -8.94 1.31
C VAL A 129 9.47 -9.54 0.16
N VAL A 130 10.09 -9.84 -0.99
CA VAL A 130 9.39 -10.39 -2.16
C VAL A 130 8.85 -11.80 -1.88
N ASP A 131 9.57 -12.63 -1.14
CA ASP A 131 9.09 -13.95 -0.71
C ASP A 131 7.97 -13.84 0.33
N CYS A 132 8.18 -13.02 1.37
CA CYS A 132 7.24 -12.84 2.47
C CYS A 132 5.94 -12.18 2.00
N LEU A 133 6.02 -11.15 1.16
CA LEU A 133 4.88 -10.36 0.68
C LEU A 133 4.74 -10.51 -0.84
N SER A 134 4.57 -11.77 -1.29
CA SER A 134 4.46 -12.13 -2.70
C SER A 134 3.25 -11.52 -3.44
N ARG A 135 2.39 -10.78 -2.74
CA ARG A 135 1.23 -10.06 -3.27
C ARG A 135 1.45 -8.55 -3.42
N ALA A 136 2.58 -8.01 -2.93
CA ALA A 136 2.94 -6.61 -3.10
C ALA A 136 3.48 -6.36 -4.52
N TRP A 137 2.97 -5.38 -5.26
CA TRP A 137 3.34 -5.12 -6.66
C TRP A 137 4.53 -4.15 -6.79
N MET A 138 4.66 -3.20 -5.88
CA MET A 138 5.78 -2.29 -5.78
C MET A 138 6.25 -2.23 -4.32
N VAL A 139 7.56 -2.18 -4.12
CA VAL A 139 8.18 -2.06 -2.81
C VAL A 139 9.26 -1.01 -2.88
N ASP A 140 9.21 -0.02 -1.98
CA ASP A 140 10.20 1.05 -1.88
C ASP A 140 10.48 1.73 -3.23
N GLY A 141 9.40 1.96 -4.01
CA GLY A 141 9.47 2.59 -5.33
C GLY A 141 9.92 1.67 -6.48
N ASN A 142 10.21 0.40 -6.21
CA ASN A 142 10.66 -0.57 -7.22
C ASN A 142 9.60 -1.64 -7.51
N PHE A 143 9.31 -1.84 -8.81
CA PHE A 143 8.32 -2.81 -9.24
C PHE A 143 8.78 -4.25 -9.01
N VAL A 144 7.91 -5.09 -8.46
CA VAL A 144 8.15 -6.52 -8.24
C VAL A 144 7.66 -7.31 -9.45
N THR A 145 8.55 -7.52 -10.40
CA THR A 145 8.21 -8.23 -11.65
C THR A 145 7.92 -9.72 -11.42
N SER A 146 7.16 -10.31 -12.34
CA SER A 146 6.98 -11.75 -12.40
C SER A 146 8.33 -12.48 -12.49
N LYS A 147 9.27 -11.95 -13.28
CA LYS A 147 10.64 -12.49 -13.40
C LYS A 147 11.39 -12.46 -12.06
N GLU A 148 11.34 -11.34 -11.34
CA GLU A 148 11.97 -11.21 -10.02
C GLU A 148 11.43 -12.24 -9.04
N ARG A 149 10.11 -12.48 -9.01
CA ARG A 149 9.51 -13.50 -8.13
C ARG A 149 10.02 -14.92 -8.44
N HIS A 150 10.18 -15.24 -9.72
CA HIS A 150 10.75 -16.54 -10.12
C HIS A 150 12.21 -16.66 -9.65
N LEU A 151 13.01 -15.59 -9.80
CA LEU A 151 14.40 -15.58 -9.33
C LEU A 151 14.48 -15.72 -7.81
N VAL A 152 13.61 -15.05 -7.06
CA VAL A 152 13.53 -15.16 -5.60
C VAL A 152 13.15 -16.59 -5.19
N ALA A 153 12.17 -17.19 -5.86
CA ALA A 153 11.78 -18.57 -5.60
C ALA A 153 12.95 -19.55 -5.87
N GLN A 154 13.65 -19.36 -6.99
CA GLN A 154 14.82 -20.17 -7.34
C GLN A 154 15.97 -19.96 -6.34
N PHE A 155 16.23 -18.73 -5.90
CA PHE A 155 17.26 -18.42 -4.91
C PHE A 155 17.08 -19.23 -3.62
N PHE A 156 15.84 -19.35 -3.09
CA PHE A 156 15.60 -20.17 -1.90
C PHE A 156 15.68 -21.67 -2.17
N LEU A 157 15.38 -22.13 -3.39
CA LEU A 157 15.56 -23.53 -3.78
C LEU A 157 17.05 -23.88 -3.85
N ASP A 158 17.84 -23.06 -4.55
CA ASP A 158 19.28 -23.27 -4.72
C ASP A 158 20.02 -23.13 -3.39
N SER A 159 19.67 -22.13 -2.58
CA SER A 159 20.27 -21.93 -1.27
C SER A 159 20.01 -23.10 -0.33
N ALA A 160 18.82 -23.71 -0.39
CA ALA A 160 18.52 -24.92 0.39
C ALA A 160 19.41 -26.12 0.04
N LEU A 161 20.04 -26.12 -1.14
CA LEU A 161 20.97 -27.16 -1.60
C LEU A 161 22.44 -26.84 -1.32
N SER A 162 22.75 -25.65 -0.79
CA SER A 162 24.12 -25.23 -0.48
C SER A 162 24.57 -25.65 0.93
N ASP A 163 25.89 -25.69 1.17
CA ASP A 163 26.47 -26.01 2.49
C ASP A 163 26.15 -24.96 3.58
N HIS A 164 25.75 -23.75 3.16
CA HIS A 164 25.34 -22.64 4.03
C HIS A 164 23.97 -22.10 3.59
N PRO A 165 22.88 -22.84 3.85
CA PRO A 165 21.56 -22.43 3.40
C PRO A 165 21.14 -21.13 4.07
N VAL A 166 20.58 -20.21 3.29
CA VAL A 166 19.89 -19.01 3.77
C VAL A 166 18.63 -19.50 4.51
N ARG A 167 18.78 -19.66 5.83
CA ARG A 167 17.83 -20.33 6.73
C ARG A 167 16.45 -19.68 6.84
N ASN A 168 16.23 -18.52 6.23
CA ASN A 168 15.07 -17.67 6.50
C ASN A 168 14.00 -17.73 5.41
N LYS A 169 13.66 -18.91 4.87
CA LYS A 169 12.41 -19.01 4.11
C LYS A 169 11.26 -18.75 5.08
N MET A 170 10.60 -17.61 4.91
CA MET A 170 9.57 -17.14 5.85
C MET A 170 8.38 -18.10 5.81
N SER A 171 8.12 -18.75 6.95
CA SER A 171 7.10 -19.81 7.07
C SER A 171 5.77 -19.36 6.47
N THR A 172 5.27 -20.14 5.51
CA THR A 172 3.94 -19.96 4.92
C THR A 172 2.83 -20.50 5.83
N LYS A 173 3.18 -21.26 6.87
CA LYS A 173 2.23 -22.06 7.67
C LYS A 173 1.51 -21.29 8.78
N GLN A 174 1.92 -20.06 9.09
CA GLN A 174 1.44 -19.38 10.29
C GLN A 174 0.18 -18.52 10.10
N PHE A 175 -0.27 -18.27 8.85
CA PHE A 175 -1.42 -17.41 8.65
C PHE A 175 -2.19 -17.68 7.36
N THR A 176 -3.34 -18.35 7.49
CA THR A 176 -4.41 -18.38 6.48
C THR A 176 -5.54 -17.48 6.96
N PRO A 177 -5.82 -16.35 6.29
CA PRO A 177 -6.98 -15.54 6.63
C PRO A 177 -8.25 -16.34 6.34
N THR A 178 -9.14 -16.40 7.31
CA THR A 178 -10.47 -17.03 7.27
C THR A 178 -11.44 -16.38 6.27
N THR A 179 -11.01 -15.39 5.49
CA THR A 179 -11.88 -14.49 4.71
C THR A 179 -12.01 -14.82 3.22
N GLN A 180 -11.22 -15.72 2.65
CA GLN A 180 -11.28 -15.95 1.19
C GLN A 180 -12.62 -16.54 0.70
N LYS A 181 -13.31 -17.32 1.55
CA LYS A 181 -14.67 -17.82 1.27
C LYS A 181 -15.77 -16.78 1.55
N ASN A 182 -15.57 -15.88 2.51
CA ASN A 182 -16.57 -14.85 2.90
C ASN A 182 -16.47 -13.55 2.07
N LEU A 183 -15.40 -13.43 1.28
CA LEU A 183 -15.02 -12.31 0.41
C LEU A 183 -16.14 -11.85 -0.52
N PHE A 184 -16.87 -12.81 -1.11
CA PHE A 184 -17.94 -12.53 -2.07
C PHE A 184 -19.34 -12.46 -1.44
N GLN A 185 -19.49 -12.90 -0.18
CA GLN A 185 -20.79 -12.96 0.50
C GLN A 185 -21.08 -11.75 1.39
N THR A 186 -20.05 -11.18 2.03
CA THR A 186 -20.24 -10.08 3.01
C THR A 186 -19.83 -8.71 2.47
N CYS A 187 -19.02 -8.68 1.41
CA CYS A 187 -18.50 -7.50 0.71
C CYS A 187 -18.15 -6.28 1.60
N PRO A 188 -17.42 -6.43 2.73
CA PRO A 188 -17.09 -5.30 3.61
C PRO A 188 -15.93 -4.45 3.06
N TYR A 189 -15.68 -4.46 1.75
CA TYR A 189 -14.53 -3.82 1.12
C TYR A 189 -14.99 -2.79 0.09
N GLY A 190 -14.35 -1.63 0.07
CA GLY A 190 -14.72 -0.55 -0.84
C GLY A 190 -14.63 -0.90 -2.33
N GLU A 191 -15.30 -0.10 -3.17
CA GLU A 191 -15.40 -0.31 -4.63
C GLU A 191 -14.04 -0.46 -5.33
N ARG A 192 -13.01 0.27 -4.90
CA ARG A 192 -11.66 0.17 -5.47
C ARG A 192 -11.04 -1.20 -5.26
N THR A 193 -11.19 -1.76 -4.06
CA THR A 193 -10.74 -3.12 -3.74
C THR A 193 -11.46 -4.14 -4.61
N LEU A 194 -12.77 -4.01 -4.79
CA LEU A 194 -13.53 -4.88 -5.68
C LEU A 194 -13.10 -4.75 -7.14
N HIS A 195 -12.84 -3.53 -7.61
CA HIS A 195 -12.39 -3.28 -8.96
C HIS A 195 -11.01 -3.90 -9.23
N LEU A 196 -10.06 -3.72 -8.30
CA LEU A 196 -8.76 -4.39 -8.34
C LEU A 196 -8.91 -5.91 -8.40
N MET A 197 -9.69 -6.48 -7.49
CA MET A 197 -9.88 -7.94 -7.40
C MET A 197 -10.53 -8.54 -8.65
N LYS A 198 -11.44 -7.80 -9.30
CA LYS A 198 -12.04 -8.21 -10.58
C LYS A 198 -11.03 -8.21 -11.73
N GLN A 199 -10.13 -7.23 -11.77
CA GLN A 199 -9.14 -7.12 -12.84
C GLN A 199 -7.94 -8.05 -12.67
N PHE A 200 -7.59 -8.37 -11.42
CA PHE A 200 -6.40 -9.17 -11.09
C PHE A 200 -6.79 -10.31 -10.14
N PRO A 201 -7.43 -11.37 -10.67
CA PRO A 201 -7.84 -12.51 -9.87
C PRO A 201 -6.62 -13.22 -9.25
N LEU A 202 -6.81 -13.74 -8.04
CA LEU A 202 -5.74 -14.31 -7.21
C LEU A 202 -4.99 -15.49 -7.83
N ASN A 203 -5.61 -16.17 -8.79
CA ASN A 203 -5.10 -17.38 -9.41
C ASN A 203 -4.52 -17.14 -10.82
N GLU A 204 -4.40 -15.88 -11.24
CA GLU A 204 -3.81 -15.56 -12.55
C GLU A 204 -2.29 -15.83 -12.54
N GLN A 205 -1.78 -16.45 -13.59
CA GLN A 205 -0.35 -16.66 -13.75
C GLN A 205 0.36 -15.32 -13.94
N LEU A 206 1.40 -15.10 -13.16
CA LEU A 206 2.22 -13.90 -13.21
C LEU A 206 3.14 -13.96 -14.44
N ASN A 207 2.90 -13.10 -15.41
CA ASN A 207 3.68 -12.97 -16.63
C ASN A 207 3.92 -11.48 -16.99
N SER A 208 4.68 -11.23 -18.06
CA SER A 208 5.03 -9.85 -18.49
C SER A 208 3.80 -9.01 -18.86
N ASP A 209 2.75 -9.61 -19.40
CA ASP A 209 1.49 -8.90 -19.70
C ASP A 209 0.77 -8.48 -18.41
N SER A 210 0.72 -9.37 -17.43
CA SER A 210 0.16 -9.08 -16.10
C SER A 210 0.93 -7.93 -15.43
N ASP A 211 2.26 -7.90 -15.56
CA ASP A 211 3.10 -6.81 -15.05
C ASP A 211 2.77 -5.48 -15.74
N HIS A 212 2.56 -5.49 -17.06
CA HIS A 212 2.18 -4.28 -17.81
C HIS A 212 0.80 -3.76 -17.41
N ARG A 213 -0.19 -4.64 -17.24
CA ARG A 213 -1.52 -4.28 -16.72
C ARG A 213 -1.44 -3.68 -15.32
N ARG A 214 -0.61 -4.24 -14.45
CA ARG A 214 -0.38 -3.72 -13.09
C ARG A 214 0.21 -2.32 -13.08
N ILE A 215 1.18 -2.04 -13.97
CA ILE A 215 1.78 -0.70 -14.11
C ILE A 215 0.72 0.33 -14.53
N LYS A 216 -0.12 0.00 -15.52
CA LYS A 216 -1.24 0.87 -15.93
C LYS A 216 -2.20 1.13 -14.77
N TYR A 217 -2.52 0.10 -14.01
CA TYR A 217 -3.44 0.21 -12.87
C TYR A 217 -2.84 1.03 -11.71
N LEU A 218 -1.56 0.87 -11.43
CA LEU A 218 -0.82 1.71 -10.47
C LEU A 218 -0.88 3.18 -10.86
N ALA A 219 -0.62 3.49 -12.13
CA ALA A 219 -0.67 4.85 -12.63
C ALA A 219 -2.08 5.46 -12.58
N TYR A 220 -3.11 4.66 -12.91
CA TYR A 220 -4.51 5.05 -12.75
C TYR A 220 -4.84 5.42 -11.29
N ASN A 221 -4.43 4.59 -10.33
CA ASN A 221 -4.72 4.85 -8.92
C ASN A 221 -3.92 6.02 -8.36
N LEU A 222 -2.63 6.14 -8.70
CA LEU A 222 -1.81 7.29 -8.32
C LEU A 222 -2.46 8.59 -8.80
N GLN A 223 -2.98 8.59 -10.02
CA GLN A 223 -3.67 9.73 -10.59
C GLN A 223 -4.95 10.08 -9.84
N ILE A 224 -5.79 9.09 -9.50
CA ILE A 224 -6.99 9.34 -8.68
C ILE A 224 -6.61 9.92 -7.32
N ASP A 225 -5.60 9.36 -6.67
CA ASP A 225 -5.17 9.80 -5.35
C ASP A 225 -4.61 11.23 -5.38
N LEU A 226 -3.86 11.59 -6.44
CA LEU A 226 -3.43 12.97 -6.69
C LEU A 226 -4.62 13.90 -6.91
N THR A 227 -5.61 13.49 -7.72
CA THR A 227 -6.85 14.27 -7.93
C THR A 227 -7.62 14.48 -6.63
N VAL A 228 -7.73 13.44 -5.80
CA VAL A 228 -8.35 13.55 -4.47
C VAL A 228 -7.54 14.50 -3.59
N GLY A 229 -6.24 14.28 -3.43
CA GLY A 229 -5.37 15.14 -2.63
C GLY A 229 -5.44 16.61 -3.04
N MET A 230 -5.28 16.90 -4.34
CA MET A 230 -5.33 18.26 -4.89
C MET A 230 -6.69 18.95 -4.73
N LYS A 231 -7.80 18.18 -4.76
CA LYS A 231 -9.15 18.72 -4.46
C LYS A 231 -9.29 19.15 -3.01
N TYR A 232 -8.57 18.52 -2.08
CA TYR A 232 -8.59 18.84 -0.66
C TYR A 232 -7.46 19.80 -0.22
N THR A 233 -6.47 20.09 -1.09
CA THR A 233 -5.37 21.05 -0.85
C THR A 233 -5.43 22.31 -1.73
N SER A 234 -6.61 22.65 -2.27
CA SER A 234 -6.88 23.92 -2.98
C SER A 234 -6.16 24.09 -4.34
N ARG A 235 -5.76 23.02 -5.02
CA ARG A 235 -5.13 23.05 -6.38
C ARG A 235 -6.00 22.36 -7.44
N ILE A 236 -7.25 22.81 -7.55
CA ILE A 236 -8.31 22.16 -8.36
C ILE A 236 -8.00 22.14 -9.87
N SER A 237 -7.35 23.17 -10.41
CA SER A 237 -7.15 23.32 -11.87
C SER A 237 -6.17 22.34 -12.50
N LEU A 238 -5.25 21.76 -11.71
CA LEU A 238 -4.31 20.73 -12.17
C LEU A 238 -4.95 19.34 -12.13
N ALA A 239 -5.78 19.05 -11.14
CA ALA A 239 -6.45 17.77 -10.95
C ALA A 239 -7.31 17.37 -12.17
N ASP A 240 -8.06 18.32 -12.72
CA ASP A 240 -8.92 18.08 -13.89
C ASP A 240 -8.10 17.95 -15.19
N LYS A 241 -6.90 18.54 -15.27
CA LYS A 241 -5.99 18.38 -16.42
C LYS A 241 -5.25 17.04 -16.44
N LEU A 242 -5.18 16.36 -15.30
CA LEU A 242 -4.47 15.08 -15.19
C LEU A 242 -5.32 13.88 -15.61
N SER A 243 -6.66 13.93 -15.55
CA SER A 243 -7.49 12.73 -15.77
C SER A 243 -7.16 12.01 -17.09
N ASN A 244 -6.72 10.75 -17.00
CA ASN A 244 -6.34 9.79 -18.06
C ASN A 244 -4.93 9.93 -18.64
N ARG A 245 -4.19 10.97 -18.29
CA ARG A 245 -2.96 11.32 -18.97
C ARG A 245 -1.76 10.42 -18.60
N LEU A 246 -1.68 9.91 -17.37
CA LEU A 246 -0.60 8.99 -16.94
C LEU A 246 -0.71 7.59 -17.57
N VAL A 247 -1.93 7.08 -17.75
CA VAL A 247 -2.18 5.75 -18.36
C VAL A 247 -1.90 5.79 -19.86
N GLU A 248 -2.29 6.87 -20.54
CA GLU A 248 -1.96 7.13 -21.94
C GLU A 248 -0.45 7.22 -22.14
N LEU A 249 0.26 7.95 -21.27
CA LEU A 249 1.72 8.05 -21.31
C LEU A 249 2.42 6.69 -21.25
N ILE A 250 2.00 5.80 -20.34
CA ILE A 250 2.56 4.44 -20.25
C ILE A 250 2.29 3.65 -21.53
N SER A 251 1.13 3.86 -22.16
CA SER A 251 0.74 3.15 -23.38
C SER A 251 1.46 3.66 -24.63
N VAL A 252 1.96 4.90 -24.62
CA VAL A 252 2.62 5.54 -25.78
C VAL A 252 4.12 5.73 -25.57
N ARG A 253 4.67 5.37 -24.39
CA ARG A 253 6.08 5.60 -24.02
C ARG A 253 7.10 5.09 -25.05
N ASP A 254 6.86 3.93 -25.64
CA ASP A 254 7.76 3.36 -26.64
C ASP A 254 7.77 4.16 -27.94
N LYS A 255 6.70 4.88 -28.25
CA LYS A 255 6.55 5.72 -29.45
C LYS A 255 6.93 7.18 -29.21
N GLU A 256 6.70 7.72 -28.02
CA GLU A 256 6.88 9.14 -27.71
C GLU A 256 7.63 9.38 -26.39
N ARG A 257 8.81 8.75 -26.25
CA ARG A 257 9.60 8.74 -25.03
C ARG A 257 9.91 10.13 -24.48
N ASP A 258 10.25 11.09 -25.34
CA ASP A 258 10.63 12.45 -24.92
C ASP A 258 9.44 13.26 -24.39
N LYS A 259 8.27 13.17 -25.05
CA LYS A 259 7.03 13.78 -24.55
C LYS A 259 6.62 13.18 -23.21
N CYS A 260 6.81 11.87 -23.03
CA CYS A 260 6.56 11.20 -21.77
C CYS A 260 7.49 11.69 -20.66
N ASN A 261 8.78 11.84 -20.95
CA ASN A 261 9.75 12.36 -19.98
C ASN A 261 9.45 13.82 -19.60
N ILE A 262 9.08 14.68 -20.55
CA ILE A 262 8.68 16.08 -20.28
C ILE A 262 7.44 16.13 -19.39
N MET A 263 6.46 15.29 -19.65
CA MET A 263 5.23 15.27 -18.86
C MET A 263 5.46 14.67 -17.45
N LEU A 264 6.36 13.70 -17.31
CA LEU A 264 6.84 13.22 -16.00
C LEU A 264 7.62 14.30 -15.25
N LEU A 265 8.44 15.10 -15.93
CA LEU A 265 9.13 16.25 -15.35
C LEU A 265 8.13 17.31 -14.87
N ILE A 266 7.09 17.63 -15.64
CA ILE A 266 6.02 18.55 -15.22
C ILE A 266 5.26 18.03 -13.99
N LEU A 267 5.15 16.71 -13.83
CA LEU A 267 4.55 16.09 -12.63
C LEU A 267 5.48 16.07 -11.41
N MET A 268 6.80 16.21 -11.63
CA MET A 268 7.83 16.17 -10.59
C MET A 268 8.36 17.54 -10.17
N VAL A 269 8.11 18.58 -10.98
CA VAL A 269 8.44 19.97 -10.65
C VAL A 269 7.26 20.57 -9.88
N GLU A 270 7.28 20.35 -8.57
CA GLU A 270 6.79 21.30 -7.55
C GLU A 270 7.97 21.79 -6.72
#